data_AF-A0AAU4I736-F1
#
_entry.id   AF-A0AAU4I736-F1
#
_cell.length_a   1.000
_cell.length_b   1.000
_cell.length_c   1.000
_cell.angle_alpha   90.00
_cell.angle_beta   90.00
_cell.angle_gamma   90.00
#
_symmetry.space_group_name_H-M   'P 1'
#
loop_
_entity.id
_entity.type
_entity.pdbx_description
1 polymer ?
#
loop_
_entity_poly.entity_id
_entity_poly.type
_entity_poly.pdbx_seq_one_letter_code
_entity_poly.pdbx_strand_id
1 'polypeptide(L)'
;MSETTETVPAALRDWSVIWPQYTPADVTPAELLPAALAHHVPDWAEAAPTPAEVPDWARRHADALVPYRLDERGQPLNPNGRTGRTGRNLGKWGENPAADPIVVAGYGQERRVLLITRSDIGVEAIPGGMVDPGETAPDTLVRELREETGVDLRDRIPVILGRDLVDDWRNTDRAWVSSTSALFQLDATVTAVGADDALDANWWPFGSVEQLETAITAAGRTLYAAHRPLLQRALDHLARTATRPPASIAELIARHATNLASLTEEPYATTGADLIDQLREAEDRLDQVGISGADDLGTAAGLLDQALDVELDGGTQLEQQVFVARAAGLLRELADMTAEYRAMV
;
A
#
# COMPACT_ATOMS: atom_id res chain seq x y z
N MET A 1 -21.94 16.32 15.31
CA MET A 1 -21.59 17.08 16.53
C MET A 1 -20.79 16.15 17.43
N SER A 2 -19.46 16.27 17.44
CA SER A 2 -18.61 15.43 18.29
C SER A 2 -18.49 16.09 19.65
N GLU A 3 -18.97 15.42 20.70
CA GLU A 3 -18.52 15.71 22.06
C GLU A 3 -16.99 15.57 22.08
N THR A 4 -16.35 16.54 22.72
CA THR A 4 -14.91 16.64 22.92
C THR A 4 -14.40 15.34 23.56
N THR A 5 -13.71 14.51 22.79
CA THR A 5 -12.88 13.45 23.38
C THR A 5 -11.74 14.19 24.09
N GLU A 6 -11.73 14.20 25.43
CA GLU A 6 -10.59 14.75 26.17
C GLU A 6 -9.33 14.00 25.72
N THR A 7 -8.41 14.72 25.10
CA THR A 7 -7.15 14.16 24.65
C THR A 7 -6.29 13.83 25.86
N VAL A 8 -5.94 12.54 26.02
CA VAL A 8 -5.03 12.11 27.10
C VAL A 8 -3.71 12.89 26.99
N PRO A 9 -3.31 13.64 28.04
CA PRO A 9 -2.05 14.37 28.03
C PRO A 9 -0.88 13.44 27.76
N ALA A 10 0.05 13.84 26.87
CA ALA A 10 1.16 12.99 26.45
C ALA A 10 1.99 12.43 27.63
N ALA A 11 2.21 13.26 28.66
CA ALA A 11 2.95 12.87 29.87
C ALA A 11 2.23 11.82 30.75
N LEU A 12 0.93 11.62 30.55
CA LEU A 12 0.10 10.66 31.30
C LEU A 12 -0.29 9.44 30.45
N ARG A 13 0.16 9.37 29.19
CA ARG A 13 -0.20 8.30 28.26
C ARG A 13 0.40 6.95 28.65
N ASP A 14 1.65 6.95 29.09
CA ASP A 14 2.37 5.72 29.42
C ASP A 14 1.78 5.02 30.67
N TRP A 15 1.54 3.71 30.56
CA TRP A 15 0.95 2.90 31.63
C TRP A 15 1.79 2.85 32.92
N SER A 16 3.10 3.10 32.85
CA SER A 16 3.99 3.21 34.02
C SER A 16 3.73 4.46 34.85
N VAL A 17 3.10 5.48 34.27
CA VAL A 17 2.72 6.70 34.99
C VAL A 17 1.48 6.41 35.82
N ILE A 18 1.61 6.64 37.13
CA ILE A 18 0.53 6.47 38.09
C ILE A 18 -0.48 7.60 37.89
N TRP A 19 -1.70 7.24 37.49
CA TRP A 19 -2.79 8.20 37.31
C TRP A 19 -4.11 7.63 37.87
N PRO A 20 -4.31 7.70 39.20
CA PRO A 20 -5.44 7.05 39.86
C PRO A 20 -6.80 7.65 39.49
N GLN A 21 -6.83 8.90 39.02
CA GLN A 21 -8.05 9.60 38.59
C GLN A 21 -8.44 9.28 37.14
N TYR A 22 -7.65 8.44 36.45
CA TYR A 22 -7.92 8.08 35.07
C TYR A 22 -9.23 7.30 34.94
N THR A 23 -10.20 7.92 34.27
CA THR A 23 -11.57 7.42 34.10
C THR A 23 -11.94 7.45 32.63
N PRO A 24 -11.44 6.48 31.82
CA PRO A 24 -11.70 6.45 30.39
C PRO A 24 -13.19 6.21 30.09
N ALA A 25 -13.69 6.77 29.00
CA ALA A 25 -15.05 6.55 28.54
C ALA A 25 -15.19 5.13 27.96
N ASP A 26 -16.19 4.37 28.38
CA ASP A 26 -16.49 3.09 27.75
C ASP A 26 -17.18 3.34 26.40
N VAL A 27 -16.55 2.87 25.32
CA VAL A 27 -17.03 3.06 23.94
C VAL A 27 -17.55 1.76 23.34
N THR A 28 -17.85 0.75 24.15
CA THR A 28 -18.35 -0.55 23.66
C THR A 28 -19.73 -0.37 23.00
N PRO A 29 -19.87 -0.70 21.70
CA PRO A 29 -21.16 -0.67 21.01
C PRO A 29 -22.20 -1.57 21.66
N ALA A 30 -23.48 -1.24 21.50
CA ALA A 30 -24.59 -1.94 22.17
C ALA A 30 -24.64 -3.43 21.83
N GLU A 31 -24.31 -3.78 20.58
CA GLU A 31 -24.23 -5.13 20.04
C GLU A 31 -23.09 -5.98 20.64
N LEU A 32 -22.08 -5.33 21.23
CA LEU A 32 -20.96 -6.00 21.91
C LEU A 32 -21.11 -6.04 23.43
N LEU A 33 -22.22 -5.54 23.98
CA LEU A 33 -22.50 -5.64 25.41
C LEU A 33 -22.85 -7.10 25.80
N PRO A 34 -22.58 -7.51 27.06
CA PRO A 34 -22.79 -8.90 27.49
C PRO A 34 -24.20 -9.44 27.20
N ALA A 35 -25.23 -8.61 27.41
CA ALA A 35 -26.60 -8.99 27.14
C ALA A 35 -26.84 -9.23 25.64
N ALA A 36 -26.27 -8.43 24.74
CA ALA A 36 -26.43 -8.61 23.30
C ALA A 36 -25.69 -9.86 22.80
N LEU A 37 -24.43 -10.03 23.21
CA LEU A 37 -23.60 -11.19 22.83
C LEU A 37 -24.19 -12.53 23.31
N ALA A 38 -24.89 -12.54 24.44
CA ALA A 38 -25.59 -13.73 24.92
C ALA A 38 -26.76 -14.16 24.00
N HIS A 39 -27.32 -13.23 23.21
CA HIS A 39 -28.37 -13.52 22.23
C HIS A 39 -27.79 -13.81 20.84
N HIS A 40 -26.81 -13.02 20.41
CA HIS A 40 -26.21 -13.12 19.09
C HIS A 40 -24.80 -12.52 19.10
N VAL A 41 -23.84 -13.28 18.57
CA VAL A 41 -22.46 -12.81 18.37
C VAL A 41 -22.33 -12.42 16.90
N PRO A 42 -22.01 -11.15 16.58
CA PRO A 42 -21.73 -10.75 15.20
C PRO A 42 -20.58 -11.57 14.60
N ASP A 43 -20.66 -11.91 13.31
CA ASP A 43 -19.66 -12.77 12.64
C ASP A 43 -18.25 -12.17 12.68
N TRP A 44 -18.14 -10.84 12.73
CA TRP A 44 -16.88 -10.09 12.82
C TRP A 44 -16.33 -9.95 14.25
N ALA A 45 -17.04 -10.42 15.27
CA ALA A 45 -16.69 -10.24 16.68
C ALA A 45 -16.55 -11.56 17.44
N GLU A 46 -15.74 -11.56 18.51
CA GLU A 46 -15.63 -12.69 19.42
C GLU A 46 -16.71 -12.66 20.52
N ALA A 47 -17.14 -13.85 20.93
CA ALA A 47 -18.21 -14.02 21.92
C ALA A 47 -17.85 -13.52 23.33
N ALA A 48 -16.56 -13.41 23.67
CA ALA A 48 -16.10 -13.07 25.01
C ALA A 48 -16.50 -11.62 25.38
N PRO A 49 -17.46 -11.40 26.30
CA PRO A 49 -17.93 -10.06 26.62
C PRO A 49 -16.96 -9.29 27.53
N THR A 50 -16.01 -9.98 28.16
CA THR A 50 -14.93 -9.36 28.94
C THR A 50 -13.57 -10.02 28.66
N PRO A 51 -12.44 -9.32 28.91
CA PRO A 51 -11.10 -9.90 28.74
C PRO A 51 -10.84 -11.17 29.58
N ALA A 52 -11.55 -11.33 30.71
CA ALA A 52 -11.40 -12.48 31.59
C ALA A 52 -11.96 -13.78 30.96
N GLU A 53 -12.82 -13.65 29.96
CA GLU A 53 -13.46 -14.77 29.26
C GLU A 53 -12.73 -15.13 27.95
N VAL A 54 -11.64 -14.43 27.62
CA VAL A 54 -10.80 -14.75 26.46
C VAL A 54 -9.94 -15.98 26.79
N PRO A 55 -10.12 -17.12 26.08
CA PRO A 55 -9.51 -18.39 26.48
C PRO A 55 -8.05 -18.55 26.05
N ASP A 56 -7.55 -17.70 25.12
CA ASP A 56 -6.34 -17.97 24.35
C ASP A 56 -5.28 -16.88 24.41
N TRP A 57 -5.20 -16.14 25.52
CA TRP A 57 -4.21 -15.07 25.73
C TRP A 57 -2.75 -15.50 25.45
N ALA A 58 -2.38 -16.74 25.78
CA ALA A 58 -1.03 -17.25 25.53
C ALA A 58 -0.70 -17.27 24.02
N ARG A 59 -1.65 -17.68 23.18
CA ARG A 59 -1.50 -17.65 21.72
C ARG A 59 -1.47 -16.22 21.20
N ARG A 60 -2.41 -15.37 21.65
CA ARG A 60 -2.46 -13.96 21.23
C ARG A 60 -1.18 -13.19 21.53
N HIS A 61 -0.53 -13.44 22.67
CA HIS A 61 0.76 -12.83 22.97
C HIS A 61 1.89 -13.34 22.10
N ALA A 62 1.87 -14.63 21.71
CA ALA A 62 2.89 -15.20 20.83
C ALA A 62 2.77 -14.65 19.39
N ASP A 63 1.54 -14.43 18.94
CA ASP A 63 1.24 -13.90 17.60
C ASP A 63 1.23 -12.37 17.54
N ALA A 64 1.34 -11.69 18.71
CA ALA A 64 1.21 -10.25 18.79
C ALA A 64 2.30 -9.53 18.00
N LEU A 65 1.92 -8.50 17.24
CA LEU A 65 2.89 -7.70 16.50
C LEU A 65 3.87 -6.98 17.44
N VAL A 66 3.35 -6.45 18.54
CA VAL A 66 4.12 -5.78 19.58
C VAL A 66 3.77 -6.41 20.93
N PRO A 67 4.75 -6.78 21.77
CA PRO A 67 4.49 -7.26 23.11
C PRO A 67 3.65 -6.26 23.92
N TYR A 68 2.58 -6.75 24.55
CA TYR A 68 1.73 -5.98 25.44
C TYR A 68 1.56 -6.69 26.78
N ARG A 69 0.97 -5.98 27.75
CA ARG A 69 0.75 -6.48 29.11
C ARG A 69 -0.74 -6.67 29.38
N LEU A 70 -1.07 -7.60 30.27
CA LEU A 70 -2.34 -7.62 30.96
C LEU A 70 -2.17 -6.94 32.32
N ASP A 71 -3.15 -6.18 32.78
CA ASP A 71 -3.17 -5.63 34.14
C ASP A 71 -3.57 -6.70 35.18
N GLU A 72 -3.60 -6.31 36.46
CA GLU A 72 -3.93 -7.21 37.58
C GLU A 72 -5.32 -7.86 37.46
N ARG A 73 -6.21 -7.30 36.64
CA ARG A 73 -7.55 -7.83 36.37
C ARG A 73 -7.59 -8.67 35.09
N GLY A 74 -6.45 -8.93 34.47
CA GLY A 74 -6.33 -9.67 33.22
C GLY A 74 -6.76 -8.86 32.00
N GLN A 75 -6.87 -7.53 32.09
CA GLN A 75 -7.28 -6.71 30.96
C GLN A 75 -6.07 -6.30 30.12
N PRO A 76 -6.12 -6.43 28.78
CA PRO A 76 -5.03 -5.99 27.92
C PRO A 76 -4.81 -4.48 28.04
N LEU A 77 -3.55 -4.09 27.91
CA LEU A 77 -3.11 -2.69 27.94
C LEU A 77 -2.57 -2.35 26.55
N ASN A 78 -3.21 -1.38 25.90
CA ASN A 78 -2.79 -0.89 24.59
C ASN A 78 -1.30 -0.51 24.61
N PRO A 79 -0.47 -1.09 23.72
CA PRO A 79 0.97 -0.84 23.69
C PRO A 79 1.33 0.64 23.44
N ASN A 80 0.45 1.43 22.82
CA ASN A 80 0.63 2.88 22.63
C ASN A 80 0.18 3.71 23.84
N GLY A 81 -0.26 3.07 24.93
CA GLY A 81 -0.68 3.72 26.17
C GLY A 81 -2.17 4.03 26.24
N ARG A 82 -2.53 4.90 27.19
CA ARG A 82 -3.89 5.37 27.44
C ARG A 82 -4.44 6.17 26.26
N THR A 83 -5.64 5.81 25.84
CA THR A 83 -6.39 6.44 24.74
C THR A 83 -7.45 7.41 25.23
N GLY A 84 -7.89 7.24 26.48
CA GLY A 84 -9.06 7.94 27.05
C GLY A 84 -10.36 7.16 26.87
N ARG A 85 -10.28 5.98 26.24
CA ARG A 85 -11.40 5.10 25.91
C ARG A 85 -11.14 3.70 26.44
N THR A 86 -12.13 3.06 27.04
CA THR A 86 -12.08 1.67 27.50
C THR A 86 -13.17 0.85 26.83
N GLY A 87 -13.30 -0.42 27.18
CA GLY A 87 -14.15 -1.34 26.46
C GLY A 87 -13.52 -1.73 25.11
N ARG A 88 -14.32 -2.20 24.15
CA ARG A 88 -13.85 -2.50 22.80
C ARG A 88 -14.79 -1.94 21.75
N ASN A 89 -14.22 -1.30 20.74
CA ASN A 89 -14.92 -0.90 19.51
C ASN A 89 -14.36 -1.65 18.28
N LEU A 90 -13.95 -2.90 18.53
CA LEU A 90 -13.34 -3.83 17.59
C LEU A 90 -13.87 -5.24 17.92
N GLY A 91 -13.74 -6.15 16.96
CA GLY A 91 -14.24 -7.52 17.09
C GLY A 91 -13.61 -8.32 18.23
N LYS A 92 -12.34 -8.06 18.55
CA LYS A 92 -11.58 -8.81 19.56
C LYS A 92 -11.02 -7.89 20.66
N TRP A 93 -10.86 -8.43 21.87
CA TRP A 93 -10.01 -7.83 22.89
C TRP A 93 -8.52 -7.96 22.51
N GLY A 94 -7.73 -6.94 22.84
CA GLY A 94 -6.32 -6.87 22.48
C GLY A 94 -6.10 -6.48 21.02
N GLU A 95 -5.16 -7.14 20.37
CA GLU A 95 -4.79 -6.84 18.98
C GLU A 95 -5.81 -7.39 17.97
N ASN A 96 -6.18 -6.55 17.00
CA ASN A 96 -7.02 -6.87 15.86
C ASN A 96 -6.20 -6.65 14.58
N PRO A 97 -5.64 -7.71 13.98
CA PRO A 97 -4.84 -7.59 12.77
C PRO A 97 -5.72 -7.32 11.54
N ALA A 98 -5.26 -6.40 10.70
CA ALA A 98 -5.82 -6.05 9.39
C ALA A 98 -4.76 -6.21 8.28
N ALA A 99 -5.19 -6.16 7.03
CA ALA A 99 -4.30 -6.14 5.88
C ALA A 99 -4.75 -5.09 4.85
N ASP A 100 -3.80 -4.26 4.40
CA ASP A 100 -4.05 -3.10 3.55
C ASP A 100 -3.33 -3.25 2.19
N PRO A 101 -4.02 -3.67 1.11
CA PRO A 101 -3.46 -3.80 -0.22
C PRO A 101 -3.39 -2.44 -0.92
N ILE A 102 -2.20 -1.86 -0.97
CA ILE A 102 -1.94 -0.61 -1.69
C ILE A 102 -1.66 -0.97 -3.15
N VAL A 103 -2.67 -0.77 -4.02
CA VAL A 103 -2.53 -1.04 -5.46
C VAL A 103 -2.16 0.26 -6.17
N VAL A 104 -0.97 0.28 -6.79
CA VAL A 104 -0.47 1.40 -7.58
C VAL A 104 -0.35 0.99 -9.04
N ALA A 105 -0.90 1.81 -9.93
CA ALA A 105 -0.78 1.66 -11.37
C ALA A 105 0.10 2.75 -11.95
N GLY A 106 0.91 2.41 -12.96
CA GLY A 106 1.79 3.35 -13.66
C GLY A 106 3.08 3.66 -12.91
N TYR A 107 3.86 4.57 -13.47
CA TYR A 107 5.23 4.88 -13.05
C TYR A 107 5.45 6.40 -12.95
N GLY A 108 6.55 6.81 -12.31
CA GLY A 108 6.95 8.22 -12.28
C GLY A 108 5.90 9.13 -11.65
N GLN A 109 5.55 10.22 -12.34
CA GLN A 109 4.51 11.18 -11.91
C GLN A 109 3.09 10.78 -12.33
N GLU A 110 2.95 9.79 -13.23
CA GLU A 110 1.65 9.30 -13.70
C GLU A 110 1.01 8.25 -12.80
N ARG A 111 1.72 7.86 -11.72
CA ARG A 111 1.26 6.88 -10.75
C ARG A 111 -0.14 7.23 -10.24
N ARG A 112 -0.98 6.21 -10.15
CA ARG A 112 -2.30 6.28 -9.51
C ARG A 112 -2.44 5.20 -8.45
N VAL A 113 -3.14 5.49 -7.38
CA VAL A 113 -3.49 4.53 -6.32
C VAL A 113 -4.98 4.24 -6.35
N LEU A 114 -5.35 2.97 -6.21
CA LEU A 114 -6.73 2.56 -6.06
C LEU A 114 -7.18 2.78 -4.61
N LEU A 115 -8.26 3.52 -4.42
CA LEU A 115 -8.93 3.72 -3.13
C LEU A 115 -10.42 3.41 -3.27
N ILE A 116 -11.04 3.03 -2.16
CA ILE A 116 -12.49 2.89 -2.02
C ILE A 116 -13.08 4.01 -1.19
N THR A 117 -14.38 4.23 -1.34
CA THR A 117 -15.14 5.13 -0.46
C THR A 117 -15.91 4.31 0.55
N ARG A 118 -15.50 4.38 1.81
CA ARG A 118 -16.16 3.63 2.88
C ARG A 118 -17.62 4.04 3.03
N SER A 119 -18.51 3.06 3.15
CA SER A 119 -19.96 3.28 3.31
C SER A 119 -20.36 3.85 4.67
N ASP A 120 -19.59 3.57 5.72
CA ASP A 120 -19.91 3.95 7.09
C ASP A 120 -19.59 5.41 7.42
N ILE A 121 -18.48 5.94 6.89
CA ILE A 121 -17.99 7.30 7.21
C ILE A 121 -17.71 8.17 5.97
N GLY A 122 -17.83 7.63 4.75
CA GLY A 122 -17.74 8.40 3.51
C GLY A 122 -16.34 8.94 3.17
N VAL A 123 -15.28 8.31 3.68
CA VAL A 123 -13.88 8.70 3.42
C VAL A 123 -13.23 7.76 2.41
N GLU A 124 -12.24 8.27 1.68
CA GLU A 124 -11.40 7.48 0.79
C GLU A 124 -10.40 6.65 1.61
N ALA A 125 -10.32 5.35 1.37
CA ALA A 125 -9.50 4.40 2.11
C ALA A 125 -8.81 3.40 1.17
N ILE A 126 -7.78 2.73 1.68
CA ILE A 126 -7.16 1.58 1.02
C ILE A 126 -8.19 0.46 1.13
N PRO A 127 -8.40 -0.36 0.08
CA PRO A 127 -9.40 -1.40 0.10
C PRO A 127 -8.95 -2.62 0.93
N GLY A 128 -9.09 -2.53 2.25
CA GLY A 128 -8.49 -3.45 3.20
C GLY A 128 -9.37 -3.68 4.42
N GLY A 129 -9.15 -4.81 5.07
CA GLY A 129 -10.01 -5.27 6.15
C GLY A 129 -9.30 -6.17 7.15
N MET A 130 -10.09 -6.78 8.04
CA MET A 130 -9.59 -7.56 9.16
C MET A 130 -9.12 -8.93 8.70
N VAL A 131 -8.06 -9.45 9.32
CA VAL A 131 -7.60 -10.82 9.07
C VAL A 131 -8.54 -11.80 9.76
N ASP A 132 -9.11 -12.70 8.96
CA ASP A 132 -10.04 -13.72 9.44
C ASP A 132 -9.34 -14.83 10.24
N PRO A 133 -10.06 -15.54 11.13
CA PRO A 133 -9.51 -16.68 11.85
C PRO A 133 -8.93 -17.75 10.92
N GLY A 134 -7.61 -17.95 10.99
CA GLY A 134 -6.90 -18.95 10.17
C GLY A 134 -6.42 -18.43 8.82
N GLU A 135 -6.73 -17.19 8.47
CA GLU A 135 -6.23 -16.50 7.28
C GLU A 135 -4.83 -15.91 7.52
N THR A 136 -3.98 -15.90 6.48
CA THR A 136 -2.71 -15.18 6.52
C THR A 136 -2.89 -13.75 5.97
N ALA A 137 -2.07 -12.80 6.40
CA ALA A 137 -2.17 -11.43 5.86
C ALA A 137 -2.11 -11.37 4.32
N PRO A 138 -1.25 -12.14 3.60
CA PRO A 138 -1.32 -12.22 2.14
C PRO A 138 -2.65 -12.71 1.57
N ASP A 139 -3.30 -13.68 2.21
CA ASP A 139 -4.61 -14.17 1.77
C ASP A 139 -5.67 -13.07 1.98
N THR A 140 -5.64 -12.39 3.14
CA THR A 140 -6.50 -11.24 3.46
C THR A 140 -6.36 -10.12 2.42
N LEU A 141 -5.13 -9.75 2.05
CA LEU A 141 -4.88 -8.70 1.04
C LEU A 141 -5.59 -8.99 -0.29
N VAL A 142 -5.59 -10.25 -0.73
CA VAL A 142 -6.23 -10.65 -2.00
C VAL A 142 -7.74 -10.74 -1.85
N ARG A 143 -8.23 -11.27 -0.72
CA ARG A 143 -9.66 -11.39 -0.43
C ARG A 143 -10.32 -10.02 -0.37
N GLU A 144 -9.83 -9.12 0.49
CA GLU A 144 -10.40 -7.79 0.71
C GLU A 144 -10.41 -6.96 -0.58
N LEU A 145 -9.27 -6.95 -1.31
CA LEU A 145 -9.20 -6.25 -2.60
C LEU A 145 -10.27 -6.74 -3.57
N ARG A 146 -10.49 -8.06 -3.65
CA ARG A 146 -11.49 -8.66 -4.53
C ARG A 146 -12.91 -8.34 -4.07
N GLU A 147 -13.19 -8.44 -2.77
CA GLU A 147 -14.52 -8.23 -2.19
C GLU A 147 -14.98 -6.77 -2.34
N GLU A 148 -14.10 -5.81 -2.07
CA GLU A 148 -14.45 -4.39 -2.07
C GLU A 148 -14.33 -3.72 -3.46
N THR A 149 -13.51 -4.26 -4.37
CA THR A 149 -13.21 -3.60 -5.67
C THR A 149 -13.43 -4.47 -6.90
N GLY A 150 -13.62 -5.79 -6.73
CA GLY A 150 -13.67 -6.77 -7.81
C GLY A 150 -12.30 -7.09 -8.46
N VAL A 151 -11.21 -6.45 -8.03
CA VAL A 151 -9.86 -6.69 -8.57
C VAL A 151 -9.26 -7.95 -7.96
N ASP A 152 -8.90 -8.94 -8.79
CA ASP A 152 -8.25 -10.18 -8.35
C ASP A 152 -6.77 -10.20 -8.72
N LEU A 153 -5.89 -10.16 -7.71
CA LEU A 153 -4.44 -10.22 -7.85
C LEU A 153 -3.83 -11.48 -7.23
N ARG A 154 -4.59 -12.58 -7.13
CA ARG A 154 -4.12 -13.86 -6.56
C ARG A 154 -2.85 -14.42 -7.19
N ASP A 155 -2.61 -14.11 -8.46
CA ASP A 155 -1.43 -14.57 -9.22
C ASP A 155 -0.24 -13.60 -9.12
N ARG A 156 -0.36 -12.56 -8.30
CA ARG A 156 0.68 -11.55 -8.06
C ARG A 156 1.20 -11.69 -6.62
N ILE A 157 2.51 -11.55 -6.48
CA ILE A 157 3.16 -11.52 -5.16
C ILE A 157 3.30 -10.06 -4.74
N PRO A 158 2.65 -9.61 -3.66
CA PRO A 158 2.81 -8.25 -3.18
C PRO A 158 4.15 -8.05 -2.47
N VAL A 159 4.62 -6.80 -2.46
CA VAL A 159 5.75 -6.41 -1.63
C VAL A 159 5.24 -5.97 -0.26
N ILE A 160 5.54 -6.74 0.79
CA ILE A 160 5.21 -6.33 2.16
C ILE A 160 6.01 -5.08 2.52
N LEU A 161 5.30 -3.99 2.81
CA LEU A 161 5.90 -2.70 3.14
C LEU A 161 6.19 -2.57 4.64
N GLY A 162 5.34 -3.18 5.47
CA GLY A 162 5.59 -3.31 6.90
C GLY A 162 4.37 -3.83 7.67
N ARG A 163 4.55 -3.93 8.98
CA ARG A 163 3.54 -4.36 9.94
C ARG A 163 3.61 -3.43 11.14
N ASP A 164 2.53 -2.72 11.42
CA ASP A 164 2.53 -1.67 12.46
C ASP A 164 1.22 -1.62 13.23
N LEU A 165 1.29 -1.04 14.42
CA LEU A 165 0.11 -0.57 15.12
C LEU A 165 -0.43 0.67 14.41
N VAL A 166 -1.74 0.71 14.19
CA VAL A 166 -2.40 1.80 13.47
C VAL A 166 -3.01 2.76 14.48
N ASP A 167 -2.81 4.08 14.28
CA ASP A 167 -3.51 5.11 15.05
C ASP A 167 -4.94 5.26 14.54
N ASP A 168 -5.79 4.30 14.94
CA ASP A 168 -7.16 4.16 14.51
C ASP A 168 -8.12 4.69 15.58
N TRP A 169 -9.19 5.36 15.17
CA TRP A 169 -10.19 5.91 16.10
C TRP A 169 -10.94 4.83 16.90
N ARG A 170 -10.95 3.58 16.40
CA ARG A 170 -11.52 2.41 17.09
C ARG A 170 -10.65 1.91 18.23
N ASN A 171 -9.39 2.35 18.31
CA ASN A 171 -8.50 1.96 19.39
C ASN A 171 -9.05 2.42 20.76
N THR A 172 -8.96 1.52 21.71
CA THR A 172 -9.22 1.76 23.13
C THR A 172 -7.98 1.36 23.93
N ASP A 173 -8.04 1.54 25.24
CA ASP A 173 -7.06 1.02 26.17
C ASP A 173 -6.95 -0.51 26.11
N ARG A 174 -7.99 -1.20 25.62
CA ARG A 174 -8.20 -2.64 25.74
C ARG A 174 -8.28 -3.38 24.40
N ALA A 175 -8.40 -2.66 23.29
CA ALA A 175 -8.41 -3.23 21.96
C ALA A 175 -7.79 -2.24 20.95
N TRP A 176 -7.00 -2.73 20.00
CA TRP A 176 -6.33 -1.90 19.01
C TRP A 176 -6.16 -2.60 17.67
N VAL A 177 -5.97 -1.81 16.62
CA VAL A 177 -5.68 -2.29 15.27
C VAL A 177 -4.17 -2.41 15.07
N SER A 178 -3.74 -3.53 14.49
CA SER A 178 -2.47 -3.63 13.78
C SER A 178 -2.75 -3.90 12.31
N SER A 179 -1.84 -3.51 11.42
CA SER A 179 -2.01 -3.75 9.98
C SER A 179 -0.72 -4.23 9.34
N THR A 180 -0.86 -5.16 8.40
CA THR A 180 0.14 -5.46 7.37
C THR A 180 -0.20 -4.71 6.10
N SER A 181 0.63 -3.74 5.71
CA SER A 181 0.47 -3.05 4.42
C SER A 181 1.38 -3.67 3.36
N ALA A 182 0.86 -3.78 2.14
CA ALA A 182 1.62 -4.34 1.03
C ALA A 182 1.33 -3.64 -0.29
N LEU A 183 2.34 -3.56 -1.15
CA LEU A 183 2.26 -2.92 -2.46
C LEU A 183 2.01 -3.96 -3.55
N PHE A 184 0.97 -3.74 -4.35
CA PHE A 184 0.83 -4.31 -5.68
C PHE A 184 1.12 -3.21 -6.70
N GLN A 185 2.08 -3.44 -7.60
CA GLN A 185 2.40 -2.51 -8.67
C GLN A 185 1.93 -3.09 -10.01
N LEU A 186 1.12 -2.32 -10.73
CA LEU A 186 0.56 -2.64 -12.04
C LEU A 186 1.09 -1.64 -13.08
N ASP A 187 1.15 -2.07 -14.35
CA ASP A 187 1.57 -1.19 -15.43
C ASP A 187 0.53 -0.12 -15.76
N ALA A 188 -0.75 -0.48 -15.66
CA ALA A 188 -1.88 0.39 -15.96
C ALA A 188 -3.04 0.16 -14.98
N THR A 189 -3.97 1.11 -14.93
CA THR A 189 -5.17 0.98 -14.11
C THR A 189 -6.05 -0.14 -14.64
N VAL A 190 -6.69 -0.88 -13.73
CA VAL A 190 -7.68 -1.90 -14.07
C VAL A 190 -9.07 -1.42 -13.68
N THR A 191 -10.10 -2.04 -14.25
CA THR A 191 -11.48 -1.80 -13.83
C THR A 191 -11.64 -2.22 -12.38
N ALA A 192 -12.07 -1.28 -11.55
CA ALA A 192 -12.42 -1.48 -10.15
C ALA A 192 -13.81 -0.89 -9.92
N VAL A 193 -14.65 -1.58 -9.16
CA VAL A 193 -16.02 -1.15 -8.85
C VAL A 193 -16.25 -1.41 -7.37
N GLY A 194 -16.73 -0.39 -6.64
CA GLY A 194 -17.08 -0.52 -5.23
C GLY A 194 -18.13 -1.63 -5.01
N ALA A 195 -17.88 -2.48 -4.03
CA ALA A 195 -18.75 -3.56 -3.60
C ALA A 195 -18.64 -3.77 -2.08
N ASP A 196 -19.50 -4.63 -1.55
CA ASP A 196 -19.65 -4.87 -0.10
C ASP A 196 -19.87 -3.58 0.71
N ASP A 197 -18.89 -3.16 1.51
CA ASP A 197 -18.93 -1.95 2.32
C ASP A 197 -18.25 -0.73 1.65
N ALA A 198 -17.85 -0.85 0.39
CA ALA A 198 -17.37 0.24 -0.47
C ALA A 198 -18.49 0.81 -1.36
N LEU A 199 -18.78 2.12 -1.22
CA LEU A 199 -19.75 2.83 -2.07
C LEU A 199 -19.25 3.07 -3.50
N ASP A 200 -17.93 3.15 -3.67
CA ASP A 200 -17.27 3.55 -4.90
C ASP A 200 -15.79 3.11 -4.87
N ALA A 201 -15.16 3.00 -6.03
CA ALA A 201 -13.74 2.65 -6.16
C ALA A 201 -13.09 3.52 -7.25
N ASN A 202 -12.03 4.26 -6.89
CA ASN A 202 -11.44 5.30 -7.75
C ASN A 202 -9.91 5.23 -7.80
N TRP A 203 -9.36 5.58 -8.96
CA TRP A 203 -7.92 5.73 -9.17
C TRP A 203 -7.49 7.19 -9.01
N TRP A 204 -6.75 7.47 -7.95
CA TRP A 204 -6.30 8.82 -7.59
C TRP A 204 -4.83 9.08 -7.96
N PRO A 205 -4.43 10.29 -8.35
CA PRO A 205 -3.01 10.64 -8.53
C PRO A 205 -2.17 10.33 -7.29
N PHE A 206 -1.00 9.73 -7.47
CA PHE A 206 -0.17 9.19 -6.39
C PHE A 206 1.33 9.44 -6.57
N GLY A 207 1.69 10.71 -6.84
CA GLY A 207 3.08 11.18 -6.82
C GLY A 207 3.57 11.54 -5.42
N SER A 208 2.69 12.08 -4.56
CA SER A 208 2.94 12.31 -3.14
C SER A 208 1.63 12.21 -2.33
N VAL A 209 1.73 12.12 -1.00
CA VAL A 209 0.56 12.13 -0.11
C VAL A 209 -0.19 13.46 -0.22
N GLU A 210 0.51 14.58 -0.30
CA GLU A 210 -0.09 15.92 -0.42
C GLU A 210 -0.84 16.09 -1.73
N GLN A 211 -0.30 15.55 -2.83
CA GLN A 211 -0.98 15.55 -4.13
C GLN A 211 -2.25 14.71 -4.07
N LEU A 212 -2.16 13.51 -3.49
CA LEU A 212 -3.31 12.62 -3.29
C LEU A 212 -4.41 13.30 -2.46
N GLU A 213 -4.06 13.83 -1.28
CA GLU A 213 -5.01 14.53 -0.40
C GLU A 213 -5.63 15.75 -1.09
N THR A 214 -4.85 16.50 -1.86
CA THR A 214 -5.34 17.64 -2.64
C THR A 214 -6.36 17.19 -3.70
N ALA A 215 -6.07 16.12 -4.43
CA ALA A 215 -6.98 15.58 -5.45
C ALA A 215 -8.30 15.08 -4.83
N ILE A 216 -8.21 14.32 -3.74
CA ILE A 216 -9.37 13.82 -2.97
C ILE A 216 -10.22 14.99 -2.45
N THR A 217 -9.57 16.01 -1.88
CA THR A 217 -10.26 17.20 -1.34
C THR A 217 -10.93 18.01 -2.44
N ALA A 218 -10.28 18.16 -3.61
CA ALA A 218 -10.87 18.85 -4.76
C ALA A 218 -12.14 18.17 -5.29
N ALA A 219 -12.26 16.86 -5.08
CA ALA A 219 -13.47 16.08 -5.37
C ALA A 219 -14.52 16.11 -4.24
N GLY A 220 -14.30 16.90 -3.18
CA GLY A 220 -15.22 17.03 -2.05
C GLY A 220 -15.18 15.83 -1.07
N ARG A 221 -14.10 15.04 -1.09
CA ARG A 221 -13.92 13.86 -0.24
C ARG A 221 -12.77 14.07 0.75
N THR A 222 -12.48 13.08 1.58
CA THR A 222 -11.37 13.14 2.56
C THR A 222 -10.69 11.79 2.66
N LEU A 223 -9.36 11.77 2.75
CA LEU A 223 -8.59 10.55 2.96
C LEU A 223 -8.73 10.05 4.41
N TYR A 224 -8.83 8.73 4.59
CA TYR A 224 -8.80 8.13 5.91
C TYR A 224 -7.44 8.37 6.58
N ALA A 225 -7.43 9.20 7.65
CA ALA A 225 -6.21 9.70 8.25
C ALA A 225 -5.23 8.58 8.70
N ALA A 226 -5.77 7.46 9.18
CA ALA A 226 -4.97 6.31 9.61
C ALA A 226 -4.17 5.65 8.48
N HIS A 227 -4.56 5.85 7.22
CA HIS A 227 -3.86 5.29 6.06
C HIS A 227 -2.71 6.16 5.55
N ARG A 228 -2.62 7.42 5.99
CA ARG A 228 -1.56 8.34 5.57
C ARG A 228 -0.15 7.75 5.76
N PRO A 229 0.20 7.14 6.93
CA PRO A 229 1.52 6.53 7.10
C PRO A 229 1.73 5.27 6.24
N LEU A 230 0.68 4.54 5.89
CA LEU A 230 0.77 3.35 5.03
C LEU A 230 1.11 3.76 3.59
N LEU A 231 0.38 4.76 3.08
CA LEU A 231 0.58 5.33 1.76
C LEU A 231 1.96 6.00 1.61
N GLN A 232 2.41 6.72 2.64
CA GLN A 232 3.76 7.30 2.65
C GLN A 232 4.83 6.21 2.51
N ARG A 233 4.70 5.07 3.19
CA ARG A 233 5.66 3.97 3.08
C ARG A 233 5.68 3.34 1.69
N ALA A 234 4.53 3.26 1.02
CA ALA A 234 4.47 2.82 -0.37
C ALA A 234 5.23 3.78 -1.28
N LEU A 235 5.03 5.09 -1.12
CA LEU A 235 5.76 6.12 -1.87
C LEU A 235 7.26 6.07 -1.59
N ASP A 236 7.67 5.91 -0.34
CA ASP A 236 9.09 5.78 0.04
C ASP A 236 9.72 4.53 -0.58
N HIS A 237 8.98 3.41 -0.62
CA HIS A 237 9.43 2.20 -1.29
C HIS A 237 9.59 2.43 -2.80
N LEU A 238 8.59 3.02 -3.45
CA LEU A 238 8.60 3.34 -4.87
C LEU A 238 9.73 4.32 -5.24
N ALA A 239 10.03 5.29 -4.37
CA ALA A 239 11.15 6.21 -4.56
C ALA A 239 12.51 5.49 -4.45
N ARG A 240 12.65 4.57 -3.49
CA ARG A 240 13.86 3.74 -3.36
C ARG A 240 14.05 2.80 -4.54
N THR A 241 12.99 2.22 -5.09
CA THR A 241 13.08 1.35 -6.28
C THR A 241 13.31 2.15 -7.56
N ALA A 242 12.75 3.35 -7.68
CA ALA A 242 13.00 4.26 -8.80
C ALA A 242 14.45 4.75 -8.86
N THR A 243 15.08 4.96 -7.69
CA THR A 243 16.50 5.34 -7.58
C THR A 243 17.45 4.16 -7.71
N ARG A 244 16.95 2.92 -7.64
CA ARG A 244 17.76 1.74 -7.93
C ARG A 244 17.91 1.61 -9.45
N PRO A 245 19.15 1.69 -9.97
CA PRO A 245 19.37 1.38 -11.37
C PRO A 245 18.90 -0.06 -11.62
N PRO A 246 18.13 -0.31 -12.68
CA PRO A 246 17.71 -1.65 -13.03
C PRO A 246 18.95 -2.52 -13.19
N ALA A 247 18.87 -3.72 -12.63
CA ALA A 247 19.98 -4.66 -12.51
C ALA A 247 19.98 -5.71 -13.64
N SER A 248 19.01 -5.64 -14.56
CA SER A 248 18.95 -6.52 -15.74
C SER A 248 18.23 -5.87 -16.92
N ILE A 249 18.48 -6.42 -18.11
CA ILE A 249 17.77 -6.06 -19.34
C ILE A 249 16.27 -6.34 -19.22
N ALA A 250 15.89 -7.44 -18.55
CA ALA A 250 14.48 -7.77 -18.31
C ALA A 250 13.75 -6.69 -17.49
N GLU A 251 14.41 -6.10 -16.50
CA GLU A 251 13.84 -4.98 -15.74
C GLU A 251 13.67 -3.72 -16.60
N LEU A 252 14.57 -3.48 -17.57
CA LEU A 252 14.41 -2.38 -18.52
C LEU A 252 13.25 -2.60 -19.48
N ILE A 253 13.10 -3.82 -20.02
CA ILE A 253 11.95 -4.21 -20.84
C ILE A 253 10.66 -3.95 -20.06
N ALA A 254 10.55 -4.46 -18.83
CA ALA A 254 9.37 -4.27 -18.00
C ALA A 254 9.04 -2.80 -17.75
N ARG A 255 10.05 -1.94 -17.60
CA ARG A 255 9.86 -0.50 -17.37
C ARG A 255 9.47 0.29 -18.62
N HIS A 256 9.93 -0.11 -19.80
CA HIS A 256 9.92 0.75 -20.99
C HIS A 256 9.16 0.19 -22.20
N ALA A 257 8.84 -1.11 -22.25
CA ALA A 257 8.23 -1.76 -23.41
C ALA A 257 6.93 -1.08 -23.86
N THR A 258 6.10 -0.58 -22.94
CA THR A 258 4.86 0.11 -23.29
C THR A 258 5.09 1.45 -23.98
N ASN A 259 6.07 2.22 -23.52
CA ASN A 259 6.41 3.50 -24.13
C ASN A 259 7.03 3.30 -25.51
N LEU A 260 7.94 2.33 -25.63
CA LEU A 260 8.60 2.00 -26.89
C LEU A 260 7.62 1.46 -27.93
N ALA A 261 6.81 0.45 -27.60
CA ALA A 261 5.79 -0.08 -28.52
C ALA A 261 4.84 1.03 -29.02
N SER A 262 4.51 1.99 -28.16
CA SER A 262 3.70 3.13 -28.55
C SER A 262 4.42 4.15 -29.43
N LEU A 263 5.72 4.36 -29.24
CA LEU A 263 6.53 5.27 -30.06
C LEU A 263 6.81 4.68 -31.44
N THR A 264 7.18 3.39 -31.48
CA THR A 264 7.63 2.69 -32.68
C THR A 264 6.49 2.05 -33.48
N GLU A 265 5.30 1.93 -32.89
CA GLU A 265 4.15 1.19 -33.45
C GLU A 265 4.45 -0.31 -33.67
N GLU A 266 5.32 -0.87 -32.83
CA GLU A 266 5.72 -2.28 -32.87
C GLU A 266 5.12 -3.09 -31.70
N PRO A 267 5.16 -4.44 -31.76
CA PRO A 267 4.84 -5.28 -30.59
C PRO A 267 5.74 -4.96 -29.39
N TYR A 268 5.29 -5.27 -28.17
CA TYR A 268 6.13 -5.10 -26.98
C TYR A 268 7.46 -5.84 -27.11
N ALA A 269 8.56 -5.18 -26.75
CA ALA A 269 9.84 -5.84 -26.59
C ALA A 269 9.72 -7.00 -25.59
N THR A 270 10.22 -8.18 -25.97
CA THR A 270 10.24 -9.38 -25.13
C THR A 270 11.65 -9.90 -24.88
N THR A 271 12.60 -9.49 -25.73
CA THR A 271 14.02 -9.82 -25.61
C THR A 271 14.88 -8.57 -25.54
N GLY A 272 16.15 -8.72 -25.15
CA GLY A 272 17.11 -7.61 -25.17
C GLY A 272 17.34 -7.05 -26.56
N ALA A 273 17.31 -7.90 -27.60
CA ALA A 273 17.44 -7.46 -28.99
C ALA A 273 16.23 -6.60 -29.41
N ASP A 274 15.01 -7.03 -29.07
CA ASP A 274 13.79 -6.26 -29.35
C ASP A 274 13.86 -4.86 -28.70
N LEU A 275 14.34 -4.79 -27.44
CA LEU A 275 14.50 -3.54 -26.72
C LEU A 275 15.48 -2.60 -27.43
N ILE A 276 16.62 -3.14 -27.89
CA ILE A 276 17.68 -2.38 -28.56
C ILE A 276 17.17 -1.82 -29.90
N ASP A 277 16.50 -2.64 -30.70
CA ASP A 277 15.96 -2.23 -31.99
C ASP A 277 14.89 -1.15 -31.82
N GLN A 278 14.00 -1.31 -30.83
CA GLN A 278 12.99 -0.30 -30.54
C GLN A 278 13.56 1.00 -30.01
N LEU A 279 14.65 0.97 -29.25
CA LEU A 279 15.31 2.19 -28.80
C LEU A 279 15.89 3.00 -29.97
N ARG A 280 16.46 2.32 -30.97
CA ARG A 280 16.98 2.96 -32.19
C ARG A 280 15.87 3.54 -33.06
N GLU A 281 14.79 2.78 -33.27
CA GLU A 281 13.64 3.29 -34.01
C GLU A 281 12.97 4.47 -33.28
N ALA A 282 12.88 4.41 -31.95
CA ALA A 282 12.33 5.50 -31.14
C ALA A 282 13.19 6.77 -31.23
N GLU A 283 14.53 6.64 -31.22
CA GLU A 283 15.46 7.75 -31.49
C GLU A 283 15.13 8.43 -32.82
N ASP A 284 15.10 7.65 -33.91
CA ASP A 284 14.84 8.17 -35.26
C ASP A 284 13.50 8.92 -35.36
N ARG A 285 12.45 8.41 -34.71
CA ARG A 285 11.12 9.03 -34.71
C ARG A 285 11.06 10.32 -33.90
N LEU A 286 11.67 10.34 -32.72
CA LEU A 286 11.73 11.53 -31.88
C LEU A 286 12.56 12.64 -32.53
N ASP A 287 13.68 12.28 -33.16
CA ASP A 287 14.53 13.21 -33.91
C ASP A 287 13.79 13.85 -35.11
N GLN A 288 12.98 13.07 -35.83
CA GLN A 288 12.21 13.58 -36.97
C GLN A 288 11.22 14.68 -36.59
N VAL A 289 10.66 14.62 -35.37
CA VAL A 289 9.74 15.65 -34.86
C VAL A 289 10.44 16.70 -33.99
N GLY A 290 11.75 16.54 -33.74
CA GLY A 290 12.57 17.50 -33.01
C GLY A 290 12.40 17.49 -31.50
N ILE A 291 12.04 16.35 -30.91
CA ILE A 291 11.97 16.17 -29.45
C ILE A 291 13.39 16.00 -28.90
N SER A 292 13.77 16.82 -27.92
CA SER A 292 15.11 16.80 -27.34
C SER A 292 15.35 15.56 -26.46
N GLY A 293 16.56 15.01 -26.51
CA GLY A 293 16.98 13.85 -25.70
C GLY A 293 16.83 12.50 -26.42
N ALA A 294 16.48 12.51 -27.72
CA ALA A 294 16.40 11.28 -28.51
C ALA A 294 17.76 10.55 -28.63
N ASP A 295 18.88 11.29 -28.65
CA ASP A 295 20.24 10.77 -28.72
C ASP A 295 20.64 9.89 -27.51
N ASP A 296 19.98 10.10 -26.37
CA ASP A 296 20.13 9.25 -25.20
C ASP A 296 19.60 7.82 -25.46
N LEU A 297 18.60 7.64 -26.34
CA LEU A 297 18.05 6.32 -26.69
C LEU A 297 19.04 5.50 -27.52
N GLY A 298 19.68 6.11 -28.53
CA GLY A 298 20.73 5.48 -29.31
C GLY A 298 21.93 5.10 -28.46
N THR A 299 22.32 5.99 -27.55
CA THR A 299 23.38 5.72 -26.58
C THR A 299 23.02 4.58 -25.63
N ALA A 300 21.77 4.52 -25.16
CA ALA A 300 21.28 3.42 -24.33
C ALA A 300 21.28 2.09 -25.10
N ALA A 301 20.84 2.08 -26.36
CA ALA A 301 20.87 0.91 -27.23
C ALA A 301 22.30 0.35 -27.38
N GLY A 302 23.30 1.22 -27.62
CA GLY A 302 24.70 0.82 -27.72
C GLY A 302 25.30 0.26 -26.42
N LEU A 303 24.83 0.73 -25.26
CA LEU A 303 25.22 0.15 -23.96
C LEU A 303 24.58 -1.23 -23.74
N LEU A 304 23.35 -1.43 -24.21
CA LEU A 304 22.66 -2.72 -24.09
C LEU A 304 23.24 -3.78 -25.03
N ASP A 305 23.72 -3.40 -26.22
CA ASP A 305 24.54 -4.27 -27.07
C ASP A 305 25.77 -4.77 -26.29
N GLN A 306 26.52 -3.87 -25.66
CA GLN A 306 27.67 -4.23 -24.84
C GLN A 306 27.29 -5.15 -23.66
N ALA A 307 26.10 -4.94 -23.07
CA ALA A 307 25.59 -5.80 -22.00
C ALA A 307 25.26 -7.23 -22.48
N LEU A 308 24.75 -7.39 -23.70
CA LEU A 308 24.49 -8.70 -24.31
C LEU A 308 25.81 -9.38 -24.72
N ASP A 309 26.78 -8.63 -25.26
CA ASP A 309 28.09 -9.17 -25.63
C ASP A 309 28.85 -9.73 -24.42
N VAL A 310 28.79 -9.05 -23.26
CA VAL A 310 29.38 -9.55 -22.00
C VAL A 310 28.86 -10.93 -21.64
N GLU A 311 27.57 -11.20 -21.87
CA GLU A 311 26.96 -12.51 -21.59
C GLU A 311 27.47 -13.58 -22.56
N LEU A 312 27.61 -13.23 -23.84
CA LEU A 312 28.10 -14.13 -24.89
C LEU A 312 29.59 -14.46 -24.73
N ASP A 313 30.39 -13.49 -24.30
CA ASP A 313 31.84 -13.61 -24.13
C ASP A 313 32.25 -14.25 -22.79
N GLY A 314 31.29 -14.62 -21.94
CA GLY A 314 31.52 -15.26 -20.66
C GLY A 314 32.04 -14.32 -19.56
N GLY A 315 31.71 -13.02 -19.67
CA GLY A 315 32.00 -12.01 -18.65
C GLY A 315 31.14 -12.17 -17.40
N THR A 316 31.41 -11.32 -16.40
CA THR A 316 30.74 -11.39 -15.10
C THR A 316 29.39 -10.67 -15.11
N GLN A 317 28.47 -11.14 -14.26
CA GLN A 317 27.18 -10.48 -14.04
C GLN A 317 27.34 -9.02 -13.57
N LEU A 318 28.42 -8.71 -12.85
CA LEU A 318 28.71 -7.35 -12.39
C LEU A 318 29.09 -6.43 -13.57
N GLU A 319 29.85 -6.93 -14.54
CA GLU A 319 30.20 -6.18 -15.76
C GLU A 319 28.96 -5.87 -16.60
N GLN A 320 28.06 -6.86 -16.78
CA GLN A 320 26.79 -6.66 -17.47
C GLN A 320 25.93 -5.60 -16.75
N GLN A 321 25.85 -5.66 -15.42
CA GLN A 321 25.07 -4.72 -14.61
C GLN A 321 25.54 -3.26 -14.76
N VAL A 322 26.83 -3.01 -14.98
CA VAL A 322 27.35 -1.65 -15.19
C VAL A 322 26.77 -1.03 -16.45
N PHE A 323 26.69 -1.80 -17.54
CA PHE A 323 26.11 -1.34 -18.80
C PHE A 323 24.61 -1.10 -18.69
N VAL A 324 23.87 -2.04 -18.09
CA VAL A 324 22.43 -1.91 -17.86
C VAL A 324 22.12 -0.69 -16.99
N ALA A 325 22.86 -0.47 -15.91
CA ALA A 325 22.67 0.67 -15.03
C ALA A 325 22.92 2.02 -15.73
N ARG A 326 23.89 2.08 -16.64
CA ARG A 326 24.16 3.27 -17.46
C ARG A 326 23.05 3.52 -18.48
N ALA A 327 22.63 2.47 -19.21
CA ALA A 327 21.53 2.56 -20.17
C ALA A 327 20.26 3.09 -19.47
N ALA A 328 19.94 2.56 -18.31
CA ALA A 328 18.80 3.01 -17.53
C ALA A 328 18.82 4.48 -17.12
N GLY A 329 20.01 5.06 -16.90
CA GLY A 329 20.16 6.47 -16.58
C GLY A 329 19.75 7.37 -17.74
N LEU A 330 19.96 6.91 -18.97
CA LEU A 330 19.61 7.59 -20.22
C LEU A 330 18.11 7.44 -20.53
N LEU A 331 17.51 6.31 -20.15
CA LEU A 331 16.08 6.02 -20.40
C LEU A 331 15.11 6.69 -19.42
N ARG A 332 15.59 7.56 -18.52
CA ARG A 332 14.75 8.18 -17.47
C ARG A 332 13.63 9.05 -18.04
N GLU A 333 13.92 9.80 -19.09
CA GLU A 333 12.98 10.76 -19.69
C GLU A 333 12.14 10.15 -20.82
N LEU A 334 12.29 8.84 -21.10
CA LEU A 334 11.59 8.17 -22.21
C LEU A 334 10.06 8.29 -22.11
N ALA A 335 9.49 8.22 -20.91
CA ALA A 335 8.05 8.38 -20.72
C ALA A 335 7.58 9.79 -21.12
N ASP A 336 8.33 10.81 -20.72
CA ASP A 336 8.00 12.21 -21.01
C ASP A 336 8.16 12.52 -22.50
N MET A 337 9.23 12.04 -23.13
CA MET A 337 9.40 12.12 -24.60
C MET A 337 8.28 11.41 -25.36
N THR A 338 7.83 10.25 -24.87
CA THR A 338 6.70 9.51 -25.46
C THR A 338 5.41 10.31 -25.37
N ALA A 339 5.15 10.94 -24.23
CA ALA A 339 3.96 11.77 -24.04
C ALA A 339 3.99 13.01 -24.95
N GLU A 340 5.15 13.65 -25.11
CA GLU A 340 5.34 14.78 -26.02
C GLU A 340 5.12 14.38 -27.48
N TYR A 341 5.69 13.25 -27.92
CA TYR A 341 5.50 12.72 -29.27
C TYR A 341 4.02 12.51 -29.60
N ARG A 342 3.27 11.86 -28.71
CA ARG A 342 1.82 11.64 -28.89
C ARG A 342 1.00 12.93 -28.97
N ALA A 343 1.49 14.04 -28.44
CA ALA A 343 0.81 15.33 -28.54
C ALA A 343 1.06 16.03 -29.89
N MET A 344 2.10 15.61 -30.63
CA MET A 344 2.51 16.22 -31.89
C MET A 344 1.97 15.50 -33.14
N VAL A 345 1.71 14.19 -33.05
CA VAL A 345 1.30 13.31 -34.15
C VAL A 345 -0.17 12.92 -34.02
#